data_AF-A0A392VIJ9-F1
#
_entry.id   AF-A0A392VIJ9-F1
#
_cell.length_a   1.000
_cell.length_b   1.000
_cell.length_c   1.000
_cell.angle_alpha   90.00
_cell.angle_beta   90.00
_cell.angle_gamma   90.00
#
_symmetry.space_group_name_H-M   'P 1'
#
loop_
_entity.id
_entity.type
_entity.pdbx_description
1 polymer ?
#
loop_
_entity_poly.entity_id
_entity_poly.type
_entity_poly.pdbx_seq_one_letter_code
_entity_poly.pdbx_strand_id
1 'polypeptide(L)' 'MRRKFEGSTKVKRAHLQALRRDFEVLSMKDNESVDDYFARTLAIANKMSTV' A
#
# COMPACT_ATOMS: atom_id res chain seq x y z
N MET A 1 -10.63 23.48 -19.52
CA MET A 1 -9.47 22.67 -19.05
C MET A 1 -9.96 21.56 -18.13
N ARG A 2 -10.20 20.32 -18.59
CA ARG A 2 -10.74 19.27 -17.69
C ARG A 2 -10.39 17.81 -18.04
N ARG A 3 -9.20 17.54 -18.60
CA ARG A 3 -8.86 16.16 -19.00
C ARG A 3 -7.48 15.63 -18.59
N LYS A 4 -6.60 16.46 -18.00
CA LYS A 4 -5.26 15.99 -17.58
C LYS A 4 -5.22 15.38 -16.17
N PHE A 5 -6.17 15.73 -15.29
CA PHE A 5 -6.14 15.33 -13.88
C PHE A 5 -7.01 14.12 -13.51
N GLU A 6 -8.02 13.75 -14.32
CA GLU A 6 -8.89 12.59 -14.05
C GLU A 6 -8.13 11.25 -14.08
N GLY A 7 -7.13 11.13 -14.96
CA GLY A 7 -6.22 9.99 -14.97
C GLY A 7 -5.43 9.87 -13.67
N SER A 8 -4.96 11.00 -13.14
CA SER A 8 -4.21 11.05 -11.87
C SER A 8 -5.05 10.59 -10.68
N THR A 9 -6.34 10.96 -10.63
CA THR A 9 -7.24 10.52 -9.53
C THR A 9 -7.55 9.02 -9.61
N LYS A 10 -7.79 8.49 -10.82
CA LYS A 10 -8.01 7.05 -11.02
C LYS A 10 -6.75 6.23 -10.72
N VAL A 11 -5.58 6.71 -11.12
CA VAL A 11 -4.28 6.07 -10.84
C VAL A 11 -3.97 6.06 -9.35
N LYS A 12 -4.16 7.19 -8.64
CA LYS A 12 -4.02 7.25 -7.17
C LYS A 12 -4.93 6.25 -6.48
N ARG A 13 -6.20 6.16 -6.91
CA ARG A 13 -7.16 5.20 -6.34
C ARG A 13 -6.75 3.75 -6.61
N ALA A 14 -6.33 3.42 -7.82
CA ALA A 14 -5.86 2.07 -8.16
C ALA A 14 -4.61 1.69 -7.35
N HIS A 15 -3.69 2.63 -7.17
CA HIS A 15 -2.49 2.43 -6.35
C HIS A 15 -2.83 2.21 -4.88
N LEU A 16 -3.75 3.00 -4.30
CA LEU A 16 -4.22 2.81 -2.93
C LEU A 16 -4.93 1.45 -2.75
N GLN A 17 -5.74 1.03 -3.72
CA GLN A 17 -6.39 -0.29 -3.69
C GLN A 17 -5.39 -1.44 -3.76
N ALA A 18 -4.32 -1.31 -4.55
CA ALA A 18 -3.26 -2.31 -4.59
C ALA A 18 -2.57 -2.46 -3.23
N LEU A 19 -2.18 -1.34 -2.60
CA LEU A 19 -1.58 -1.34 -1.26
C LEU A 19 -2.51 -1.91 -0.18
N ARG A 20 -3.82 -1.62 -0.28
CA ARG A 20 -4.83 -2.20 0.62
C ARG A 20 -4.89 -3.71 0.49
N ARG A 21 -4.89 -4.23 -0.74
CA ARG A 21 -4.89 -5.67 -1.00
C ARG A 21 -3.62 -6.33 -0.48
N ASP A 22 -2.47 -5.71 -0.67
CA ASP A 22 -1.19 -6.20 -0.14
C ASP A 22 -1.20 -6.26 1.39
N PHE A 23 -1.87 -5.32 2.05
CA PHE A 23 -2.07 -5.33 3.50
C PHE A 23 -3.06 -6.40 3.97
N GLU A 24 -4.17 -6.62 3.25
CA GLU A 24 -5.18 -7.62 3.60
C GLU A 24 -4.65 -9.06 3.54
N VAL A 25 -3.73 -9.34 2.60
CA VAL A 25 -3.07 -10.65 2.49
C VAL A 25 -1.78 -10.74 3.28
N LEU A 26 -1.42 -9.68 4.02
CA LEU A 26 -0.20 -9.64 4.80
C LEU A 26 -0.30 -10.63 5.96
N SER A 27 0.59 -11.62 5.95
CA SER A 27 0.77 -12.55 7.05
C SER A 27 2.24 -12.65 7.41
N MET A 28 2.50 -12.94 8.67
CA MET A 28 3.83 -13.25 9.16
C MET A 28 4.25 -14.62 8.61
N LYS A 29 5.53 -14.75 8.25
CA LYS A 29 6.10 -16.03 7.81
C LYS A 29 6.66 -16.80 9.01
N ASP A 30 6.73 -18.13 8.90
CA ASP A 30 7.18 -19.02 9.98
C ASP A 30 8.60 -18.69 10.50
N ASN A 31 9.48 -18.20 9.64
CA ASN A 31 10.87 -17.84 9.96
C ASN A 31 11.13 -16.33 9.98
N GLU A 32 10.07 -15.52 10.07
CA GLU A 32 10.19 -14.06 10.14
C GLU A 32 10.22 -13.59 11.60
N SER A 33 11.09 -12.64 11.93
CA SER A 33 11.05 -11.98 13.24
C SER A 33 9.82 -11.06 13.34
N VAL A 34 9.32 -10.86 14.55
CA VAL A 34 8.28 -9.86 14.82
C VAL A 34 8.71 -8.48 14.34
N ASP A 35 9.99 -8.13 14.53
CA ASP A 35 10.53 -6.84 14.10
C ASP A 35 10.52 -6.68 12.57
N ASP A 36 10.90 -7.74 11.84
CA ASP A 36 10.90 -7.75 10.37
C ASP A 36 9.48 -7.67 9.81
N TYR A 37 8.56 -8.42 10.40
CA TYR A 37 7.14 -8.37 10.07
C TYR A 37 6.56 -6.97 10.32
N PHE A 38 6.89 -6.37 11.46
CA PHE A 38 6.44 -5.03 11.81
C PHE A 38 7.00 -3.97 10.85
N ALA A 39 8.28 -4.07 10.50
CA ALA A 39 8.93 -3.18 9.53
C ALA A 39 8.25 -3.25 8.15
N ARG A 40 7.92 -4.45 7.66
CA ARG A 40 7.16 -4.63 6.40
C ARG A 40 5.77 -4.05 6.47
N THR A 41 5.06 -4.31 7.57
CA THR A 41 3.71 -3.77 7.82
C THR A 41 3.73 -2.24 7.77
N LEU A 42 4.69 -1.63 8.48
CA LEU A 42 4.85 -0.19 8.54
C LEU A 42 5.23 0.39 7.17
N ALA A 43 6.06 -0.30 6.39
CA ALA A 43 6.41 0.13 5.04
C ALA A 43 5.18 0.20 4.11
N ILE A 44 4.24 -0.75 4.20
CA ILE A 44 2.98 -0.72 3.44
C ILE A 44 2.07 0.41 3.93
N ALA A 45 1.94 0.58 5.24
CA ALA A 45 1.14 1.65 5.84
C ALA A 45 1.66 3.06 5.45
N ASN A 46 2.97 3.28 5.50
CA ASN A 46 3.60 4.54 5.12
C ASN A 46 3.41 4.87 3.64
N LYS A 47 3.46 3.85 2.76
CA LYS A 47 3.15 4.01 1.34
C LYS A 47 1.69 4.43 1.14
N MET A 48 0.74 3.90 1.90
CA MET A 48 -0.66 4.32 1.81
C MET A 48 -0.86 5.78 2.24
N SER A 49 -0.16 6.24 3.28
CA SER A 49 -0.24 7.63 3.75
C SER A 49 0.37 8.66 2.80
N THR A 50 1.23 8.23 1.87
CA THR A 50 1.95 9.13 0.94
C THR A 50 1.24 9.31 -0.42
N VAL A 51 0.17 8.56 -0.68
CA VAL A 51 -0.53 8.48 -1.99
C VAL A 51 -1.59 9.56 -2.20
#